data_AF-A0A022MBC0-F1
#
_entry.id   AF-A0A022MBC0-F1
#
_cell.length_a   1.000
_cell.length_b   1.000
_cell.length_c   1.000
_cell.angle_alpha   90.00
_cell.angle_beta   90.00
_cell.angle_gamma   90.00
#
_symmetry.space_group_name_H-M   'P 1'
#
loop_
_entity.id
_entity.type
_entity.pdbx_description
1 polymer ?
#
loop_
_entity_poly.entity_id
_entity_poly.type
_entity_poly.pdbx_seq_one_letter_code
_entity_poly.pdbx_strand_id
1 'polypeptide(L)'
;MATDHAATAIAIAVSPGSARGTGLPASLTPTRIERLAVRVAAAPDVLRVTTNTPYTGTPLADLPVSAPADVENAFARARVAQKAWAATSLGQRKKILLRFHDLVMARQVEALDLMQAENGKTRRDAFLEVVDIAITSRYMGDSGLGRRHGAEGILRYTEAQTVAHQRVQGFTPPTRISPETWAALLTGALKLLKAAGVR
;
A
#
# COMPACT_ATOMS: atom_id res chain seq x y z
N MET A 1 51.48 -7.96 -8.28
CA MET A 1 50.73 -6.76 -8.73
C MET A 1 49.29 -6.95 -8.27
N ALA A 2 49.00 -6.57 -7.03
CA ALA A 2 47.70 -6.73 -6.38
C ALA A 2 47.29 -5.34 -5.90
N THR A 3 46.22 -4.78 -6.45
CA THR A 3 45.67 -3.49 -6.06
C THR A 3 44.62 -3.70 -4.97
N ASP A 4 44.98 -3.24 -3.78
CA ASP A 4 44.17 -3.19 -2.58
C ASP A 4 43.15 -2.04 -2.72
N HIS A 5 41.86 -2.36 -2.83
CA HIS A 5 40.79 -1.38 -2.85
C HIS A 5 40.26 -1.18 -1.43
N ALA A 6 40.96 -0.36 -0.65
CA ALA A 6 40.46 0.16 0.62
C ALA A 6 39.27 1.11 0.36
N ALA A 7 38.08 0.70 0.78
CA ALA A 7 36.87 1.52 0.76
C ALA A 7 36.97 2.60 1.84
N THR A 8 37.26 3.82 1.43
CA THR A 8 37.23 5.02 2.29
C THR A 8 35.77 5.33 2.66
N ALA A 9 35.37 4.99 3.89
CA ALA A 9 34.11 5.46 4.47
C ALA A 9 34.23 6.96 4.77
N ILE A 10 33.45 7.78 4.07
CA ILE A 10 33.33 9.21 4.35
C ILE A 10 32.49 9.36 5.62
N ALA A 11 33.16 9.56 6.75
CA ALA A 11 32.52 9.98 7.99
C ALA A 11 32.19 11.48 7.89
N ILE A 12 30.91 11.80 7.66
CA ILE A 12 30.41 13.17 7.78
C ILE A 12 30.30 13.48 9.27
N ALA A 13 31.30 14.18 9.82
CA ALA A 13 31.24 14.72 11.17
C ALA A 13 30.20 15.85 11.24
N VAL A 14 29.08 15.62 11.93
CA VAL A 14 28.11 16.65 12.26
C VAL A 14 28.50 17.26 13.62
N SER A 15 28.82 18.55 13.63
CA SER A 15 29.10 19.31 14.87
C SER A 15 27.90 19.30 15.81
N PRO A 16 28.09 19.33 17.15
CA PRO A 16 26.98 19.33 18.10
C PRO A 16 26.30 20.70 18.08
N GLY A 17 25.19 20.81 17.35
CA GLY A 17 24.26 21.93 17.46
C GLY A 17 23.63 21.95 18.85
N SER A 18 23.51 23.14 19.43
CA SER A 18 22.94 23.41 20.75
C SER A 18 21.59 22.71 20.97
N ALA A 19 21.38 22.24 22.20
CA ALA A 19 20.21 21.50 22.67
C ALA A 19 18.88 22.28 22.50
N ARG A 20 18.36 22.31 21.29
CA ARG A 20 16.92 22.32 21.04
C ARG A 20 16.47 20.86 21.11
N GLY A 21 15.30 20.58 21.71
CA GLY A 21 14.78 19.21 21.83
C GLY A 21 14.88 18.45 20.50
N THR A 22 14.89 17.12 20.53
CA THR A 22 15.26 16.21 19.41
C THR A 22 14.62 16.51 18.04
N GLY A 23 13.61 17.38 17.95
CA GLY A 23 12.91 17.73 16.72
C GLY A 23 11.97 16.60 16.27
N LEU A 24 11.82 15.55 17.08
CA LEU A 24 10.98 14.41 16.80
C LEU A 24 9.55 14.65 17.28
N PRO A 25 8.54 14.14 16.55
CA PRO A 25 7.15 14.11 17.02
C PRO A 25 7.03 13.37 18.36
N ALA A 26 6.10 13.80 19.22
CA ALA A 26 5.88 13.22 20.56
C ALA A 26 5.54 11.71 20.53
N SER A 27 5.04 11.21 19.40
CA SER A 27 4.76 9.80 19.21
C SER A 27 6.04 8.95 19.06
N LEU A 28 7.18 9.52 18.71
CA LEU A 28 8.46 8.82 18.50
C LEU A 28 9.32 8.86 19.76
N THR A 29 8.86 8.18 20.81
CA THR A 29 9.63 8.06 22.05
C THR A 29 10.85 7.16 21.87
N PRO A 30 11.94 7.35 22.65
CA PRO A 30 13.12 6.49 22.60
C PRO A 30 12.78 5.00 22.76
N THR A 31 11.89 4.66 23.71
CA THR A 31 11.42 3.28 23.92
C THR A 31 10.67 2.71 22.72
N ARG A 32 9.93 3.54 21.98
CA ARG A 32 9.24 3.10 20.76
C ARG A 32 10.25 2.81 19.65
N ILE A 33 11.22 3.70 19.46
CA ILE A 33 12.28 3.53 18.46
C ILE A 33 13.07 2.26 18.76
N GLU A 34 13.51 2.06 20.00
CA GLU A 34 14.21 0.84 20.44
C GLU A 34 13.37 -0.42 20.18
N ARG A 35 12.09 -0.41 20.57
CA ARG A 35 11.18 -1.54 20.35
C ARG A 35 11.03 -1.89 18.86
N LEU A 36 11.06 -0.89 17.98
CA LEU A 36 11.00 -1.11 16.53
C LEU A 36 12.37 -1.60 16.00
N ALA A 37 13.47 -1.00 16.45
CA ALA A 37 14.82 -1.38 16.03
C ALA A 37 15.16 -2.84 16.37
N VAL A 38 14.72 -3.34 17.52
CA VAL A 38 14.90 -4.77 17.92
C VAL A 38 14.15 -5.74 17.01
N ARG A 39 13.23 -5.29 16.15
CA ARG A 39 12.55 -6.15 15.17
C ARG A 39 13.39 -6.44 13.92
N VAL A 40 14.48 -5.70 13.70
CA VAL A 40 15.40 -5.95 12.59
C VAL A 40 16.10 -7.29 12.83
N ALA A 41 16.05 -8.19 11.86
CA ALA A 41 16.71 -9.48 11.96
C ALA A 41 18.22 -9.32 11.78
N ALA A 42 18.95 -9.30 12.89
CA ALA A 42 20.39 -9.22 12.89
C ALA A 42 20.97 -9.90 14.14
N ALA A 43 22.20 -10.42 14.04
CA ALA A 43 22.93 -10.94 15.20
C ALA A 43 23.28 -9.82 16.22
N PRO A 44 23.59 -10.15 17.48
CA PRO A 44 23.84 -9.15 18.52
C PRO A 44 25.06 -8.23 18.26
N ASP A 45 26.12 -8.79 17.68
CA ASP A 45 27.42 -8.11 17.49
C ASP A 45 27.65 -7.67 16.03
N VAL A 46 26.64 -7.05 15.42
CA VAL A 46 26.70 -6.61 14.02
C VAL A 46 27.10 -5.14 13.89
N LEU A 47 27.57 -4.78 12.69
CA LEU A 47 27.70 -3.39 12.28
C LEU A 47 26.38 -2.65 12.51
N ARG A 48 26.47 -1.41 12.99
CA ARG A 48 25.31 -0.55 13.24
C ARG A 48 25.42 0.74 12.46
N VAL A 49 24.28 1.28 12.04
CA VAL A 49 24.18 2.53 11.30
C VAL A 49 23.16 3.42 11.97
N THR A 50 23.59 4.63 12.31
CA THR A 50 22.71 5.69 12.80
C THR A 50 22.05 6.38 11.62
N THR A 51 20.73 6.31 11.56
CA THR A 51 19.91 7.14 10.65
C THR A 51 19.64 8.49 11.32
N ASN A 52 19.50 9.53 10.51
CA ASN A 52 19.26 10.89 10.97
C ASN A 52 17.95 11.42 10.35
N THR A 53 17.30 12.35 11.03
CA THR A 53 16.14 13.06 10.48
C THR A 53 16.56 13.99 9.34
N PRO A 54 15.91 13.95 8.16
CA PRO A 54 16.34 14.79 7.02
C PRO A 54 16.22 16.30 7.26
N TYR A 55 15.25 16.73 8.07
CA TYR A 55 14.93 18.16 8.26
C TYR A 55 15.68 18.82 9.43
N THR A 56 16.28 18.06 10.35
CA THR A 56 17.16 18.61 11.42
C THR A 56 18.58 18.05 11.39
N GLY A 57 18.82 16.93 10.70
CA GLY A 57 20.12 16.24 10.69
C GLY A 57 20.48 15.54 12.00
N THR A 58 19.56 15.49 12.97
CA THR A 58 19.78 14.89 14.28
C THR A 58 19.58 13.38 14.24
N PRO A 59 20.26 12.59 15.09
CA PRO A 59 20.05 11.15 15.17
C PRO A 59 18.59 10.76 15.39
N LEU A 60 18.09 9.85 14.55
CA LEU A 60 16.74 9.27 14.64
C LEU A 60 16.79 7.89 15.30
N ALA A 61 17.52 6.96 14.70
CA ALA A 61 17.60 5.58 15.18
C ALA A 61 18.97 4.95 14.89
N ASP A 62 19.47 4.15 15.81
CA ASP A 62 20.64 3.32 15.60
C ASP A 62 20.19 1.90 15.25
N LEU A 63 20.47 1.47 14.02
CA LEU A 63 19.92 0.25 13.43
C LEU A 63 21.03 -0.77 13.19
N PRO A 64 20.82 -2.06 13.53
CA PRO A 64 21.75 -3.10 13.14
C PRO A 64 21.69 -3.33 11.62
N VAL A 65 22.84 -3.66 11.03
CA VAL A 65 22.97 -4.04 9.62
C VAL A 65 22.98 -5.57 9.55
N SER A 66 21.97 -6.15 8.92
CA SER A 66 21.87 -7.59 8.72
C SER A 66 23.03 -8.12 7.86
N ALA A 67 23.71 -9.16 8.34
CA ALA A 67 24.64 -9.94 7.53
C ALA A 67 23.87 -10.92 6.63
N PRO A 68 24.50 -11.48 5.57
CA PRO A 68 23.87 -12.50 4.73
C PRO A 68 23.30 -13.69 5.53
N ALA A 69 24.01 -14.13 6.59
CA ALA A 69 23.53 -15.20 7.45
C ALA A 69 22.23 -14.85 8.21
N ASP A 70 22.03 -13.58 8.58
CA ASP A 70 20.80 -13.13 9.24
C ASP A 70 19.60 -13.20 8.29
N VAL A 71 19.83 -12.88 7.02
CA VAL A 71 18.84 -12.99 5.95
C VAL A 71 18.45 -14.46 5.74
N GLU A 72 19.43 -15.36 5.62
CA GLU A 72 19.19 -16.80 5.51
C GLU A 72 18.37 -17.34 6.70
N ASN A 73 18.74 -16.93 7.92
CA ASN A 73 18.00 -17.28 9.13
C ASN A 73 16.57 -16.73 9.11
N ALA A 74 16.35 -15.51 8.61
CA ALA A 74 15.02 -14.94 8.46
C ALA A 74 14.17 -15.73 7.46
N PHE A 75 14.74 -16.15 6.33
CA PHE A 75 14.06 -17.01 5.36
C PHE A 75 13.74 -18.38 5.94
N ALA A 76 14.66 -19.01 6.67
CA ALA A 76 14.41 -20.30 7.32
C ALA A 76 13.20 -20.20 8.28
N ARG A 77 13.13 -19.17 9.12
CA ARG A 77 11.96 -18.91 9.98
C ARG A 77 10.69 -18.67 9.18
N ALA A 78 10.77 -17.88 8.10
CA ALA A 78 9.63 -17.60 7.23
C ALA A 78 9.10 -18.86 6.56
N ARG A 79 9.95 -19.82 6.16
CA ARG A 79 9.53 -21.10 5.57
C ARG A 79 8.77 -21.98 6.56
N VAL A 80 9.16 -21.97 7.83
CA VAL A 80 8.41 -22.65 8.89
C VAL A 80 7.04 -22.00 9.08
N ALA A 81 7.00 -20.66 9.23
CA ALA A 81 5.75 -19.92 9.41
C ALA A 81 4.81 -20.02 8.20
N GLN A 82 5.36 -20.08 6.98
CA GLN A 82 4.60 -20.19 5.74
C GLN A 82 3.74 -21.44 5.70
N LYS A 83 4.19 -22.58 6.25
CA LYS A 83 3.39 -23.81 6.31
C LYS A 83 2.12 -23.61 7.15
N ALA A 84 2.27 -23.03 8.34
CA ALA A 84 1.15 -22.71 9.21
C ALA A 84 0.21 -21.69 8.57
N TRP A 85 0.76 -20.63 7.95
CA TRP A 85 -0.04 -19.62 7.23
C TRP A 85 -0.82 -20.21 6.04
N ALA A 86 -0.20 -21.13 5.29
CA ALA A 86 -0.83 -21.81 4.16
C ALA A 86 -2.03 -22.67 4.60
N ALA A 87 -1.98 -23.24 5.81
CA ALA A 87 -3.09 -24.00 6.39
C ALA A 87 -4.21 -23.09 6.97
N THR A 88 -3.95 -21.81 7.22
CA THR A 88 -4.97 -20.86 7.69
C THR A 88 -6.09 -20.71 6.68
N SER A 89 -7.34 -20.90 7.09
CA SER A 89 -8.50 -20.76 6.21
C SER A 89 -8.66 -19.32 5.69
N LEU A 90 -9.27 -19.16 4.51
CA LEU A 90 -9.51 -17.84 3.92
C LEU A 90 -10.32 -16.91 4.84
N GLY A 91 -11.29 -17.46 5.59
CA GLY A 91 -12.07 -16.68 6.56
C GLY A 91 -11.22 -16.12 7.71
N GLN A 92 -10.23 -16.88 8.19
CA GLN A 92 -9.29 -16.38 9.21
C GLN A 92 -8.31 -15.36 8.62
N ARG A 93 -7.80 -15.60 7.39
CA ARG A 93 -6.96 -14.60 6.69
C ARG A 93 -7.71 -13.28 6.49
N LYS A 94 -8.99 -13.33 6.11
CA LYS A 94 -9.87 -12.16 6.02
C LYS A 94 -9.91 -11.40 7.34
N LYS A 95 -10.17 -12.07 8.47
CA LYS A 95 -10.20 -11.43 9.80
C LYS A 95 -8.88 -10.73 10.13
N ILE A 96 -7.75 -11.36 9.79
CA ILE A 96 -6.42 -10.78 10.02
C ILE A 96 -6.21 -9.52 9.18
N LEU A 97 -6.54 -9.54 7.89
CA LEU A 97 -6.39 -8.40 6.99
C LEU A 97 -7.29 -7.22 7.39
N LEU A 98 -8.55 -7.48 7.75
CA LEU A 98 -9.47 -6.44 8.22
C LEU A 98 -9.02 -5.85 9.56
N ARG A 99 -8.57 -6.69 10.50
CA ARG A 99 -7.98 -6.20 11.75
C ARG A 99 -6.72 -5.36 11.48
N PHE A 100 -5.89 -5.75 10.52
CA PHE A 100 -4.71 -4.97 10.16
C PHE A 100 -5.10 -3.59 9.59
N HIS A 101 -6.10 -3.52 8.72
CA HIS A 101 -6.70 -2.26 8.26
C HIS A 101 -7.11 -1.37 9.44
N ASP A 102 -7.88 -1.90 10.39
CA ASP A 102 -8.36 -1.15 11.55
C ASP A 102 -7.18 -0.62 12.39
N LEU A 103 -6.15 -1.46 12.61
CA LEU A 103 -4.96 -1.08 13.39
C LEU A 103 -4.12 -0.01 12.69
N VAL A 104 -4.01 -0.05 11.35
CA VAL A 104 -3.31 0.96 10.55
C VAL A 104 -4.03 2.30 10.65
N MET A 105 -5.36 2.32 10.45
CA MET A 105 -6.16 3.54 10.56
C MET A 105 -6.12 4.12 11.98
N ALA A 106 -6.23 3.26 13.00
CA ALA A 106 -6.18 3.67 14.41
C ALA A 106 -4.81 4.27 14.81
N ARG A 107 -3.71 3.83 14.18
CA ARG A 107 -2.35 4.30 14.47
C ARG A 107 -1.76 5.18 13.38
N GLN A 108 -2.57 5.70 12.46
CA GLN A 108 -2.10 6.47 11.31
C GLN A 108 -1.21 7.65 11.72
N VAL A 109 -1.51 8.35 12.82
CA VAL A 109 -0.70 9.49 13.27
C VAL A 109 0.73 9.07 13.59
N GLU A 110 0.91 7.91 14.25
CA GLU A 110 2.22 7.37 14.59
C GLU A 110 3.01 6.94 13.35
N ALA A 111 2.34 6.28 12.40
CA ALA A 111 2.96 5.85 11.15
C ALA A 111 3.44 7.05 10.34
N LEU A 112 2.63 8.10 10.28
CA LEU A 112 2.93 9.31 9.55
C LEU A 112 4.07 10.11 10.22
N ASP A 113 4.08 10.22 11.53
CA ASP A 113 5.19 10.83 12.28
C ASP A 113 6.51 10.13 11.99
N LEU A 114 6.51 8.78 12.00
CA LEU A 114 7.70 7.98 11.67
C LEU A 114 8.17 8.24 10.23
N MET A 115 7.26 8.18 9.26
CA MET A 115 7.62 8.37 7.85
C MET A 115 8.19 9.76 7.56
N GLN A 116 7.65 10.80 8.20
CA GLN A 116 8.18 12.16 8.07
C GLN A 116 9.56 12.28 8.76
N ALA A 117 9.70 11.71 9.96
CA ALA A 117 10.96 11.71 10.70
C ALA A 117 12.08 11.03 9.92
N GLU A 118 11.79 9.88 9.31
CA GLU A 118 12.79 9.07 8.59
C GLU A 118 13.09 9.60 7.18
N ASN A 119 12.05 9.99 6.43
CA ASN A 119 12.17 10.22 4.99
C ASN A 119 11.89 11.68 4.57
N GLY A 120 11.48 12.55 5.50
CA GLY A 120 11.21 13.97 5.21
C GLY A 120 9.96 14.22 4.36
N LYS A 121 9.09 13.22 4.16
CA LYS A 121 7.86 13.37 3.36
C LYS A 121 6.97 14.48 3.91
N THR A 122 6.21 15.12 3.02
CA THR A 122 5.11 15.97 3.47
C THR A 122 4.04 15.10 4.15
N ARG A 123 3.26 15.70 5.05
CA ARG A 123 2.24 14.94 5.78
C ARG A 123 1.15 14.39 4.87
N ARG A 124 0.86 15.09 3.76
CA ARG A 124 -0.04 14.65 2.70
C ARG A 124 0.53 13.42 1.98
N ASP A 125 1.79 13.46 1.56
CA ASP A 125 2.38 12.35 0.81
C ASP A 125 2.54 11.10 1.68
N ALA A 126 2.94 11.27 2.95
CA ALA A 126 2.97 10.17 3.90
C ALA A 126 1.57 9.57 4.11
N PHE A 127 0.52 10.40 4.13
CA PHE A 127 -0.86 9.95 4.26
C PHE A 127 -1.32 9.09 3.09
N LEU A 128 -0.88 9.40 1.86
CA LEU A 128 -1.20 8.58 0.70
C LEU A 128 -0.69 7.14 0.85
N GLU A 129 0.50 6.93 1.43
CA GLU A 129 1.02 5.57 1.63
C GLU A 129 0.30 4.82 2.75
N VAL A 130 -0.03 5.49 3.86
CA VAL A 130 -0.80 4.87 4.95
C VAL A 130 -2.19 4.46 4.46
N VAL A 131 -2.85 5.31 3.68
CA VAL A 131 -4.16 5.00 3.11
C VAL A 131 -4.06 3.88 2.07
N ASP A 132 -3.02 3.82 1.25
CA ASP A 132 -2.83 2.72 0.30
C ASP A 132 -2.73 1.36 1.01
N ILE A 133 -1.96 1.28 2.10
CA ILE A 133 -1.88 0.09 2.95
C ILE A 133 -3.26 -0.29 3.48
N ALA A 134 -4.01 0.68 3.99
CA ALA A 134 -5.33 0.45 4.57
C ALA A 134 -6.35 -0.02 3.50
N ILE A 135 -6.38 0.62 2.33
CA ILE A 135 -7.26 0.27 1.20
C ILE A 135 -6.92 -1.12 0.69
N THR A 136 -5.64 -1.40 0.44
CA THR A 136 -5.19 -2.69 -0.09
C THR A 136 -5.52 -3.82 0.89
N SER A 137 -5.28 -3.62 2.18
CA SER A 137 -5.60 -4.61 3.22
C SER A 137 -7.09 -4.93 3.26
N ARG A 138 -7.94 -3.89 3.23
CA ARG A 138 -9.40 -4.05 3.21
C ARG A 138 -9.88 -4.71 1.92
N TYR A 139 -9.37 -4.27 0.78
CA TYR A 139 -9.68 -4.84 -0.53
C TYR A 139 -9.37 -6.33 -0.57
N MET A 140 -8.18 -6.74 -0.12
CA MET A 140 -7.80 -8.15 -0.10
C MET A 140 -8.68 -8.97 0.88
N GLY A 141 -9.01 -8.38 2.04
CA GLY A 141 -9.91 -8.99 3.00
C GLY A 141 -11.33 -9.22 2.45
N ASP A 142 -11.89 -8.25 1.72
CA ASP A 142 -13.27 -8.32 1.23
C ASP A 142 -13.41 -9.03 -0.12
N SER A 143 -12.46 -8.86 -1.05
CA SER A 143 -12.57 -9.38 -2.41
C SER A 143 -12.14 -10.85 -2.54
N GLY A 144 -11.27 -11.36 -1.66
CA GLY A 144 -10.73 -12.73 -1.73
C GLY A 144 -11.76 -13.84 -1.48
N LEU A 145 -12.94 -13.50 -0.98
CA LEU A 145 -14.06 -14.42 -0.75
C LEU A 145 -15.39 -13.93 -1.36
N GLY A 146 -15.40 -12.75 -1.99
CA GLY A 146 -16.61 -12.13 -2.52
C GLY A 146 -16.86 -12.44 -4.00
N ARG A 147 -17.82 -11.73 -4.60
CA ARG A 147 -18.29 -11.88 -5.99
C ARG A 147 -17.24 -11.82 -7.11
N ARG A 148 -16.01 -11.36 -6.83
CA ARG A 148 -14.95 -11.23 -7.84
C ARG A 148 -13.99 -12.42 -7.85
N HIS A 149 -13.59 -12.91 -6.67
CA HIS A 149 -12.56 -13.93 -6.54
C HIS A 149 -12.98 -15.14 -5.69
N GLY A 150 -14.19 -15.13 -5.12
CA GLY A 150 -14.82 -16.27 -4.45
C GLY A 150 -15.57 -17.18 -5.43
N ALA A 151 -16.20 -18.24 -4.91
CA ALA A 151 -16.92 -19.24 -5.72
C ALA A 151 -17.96 -18.61 -6.65
N GLU A 152 -18.73 -17.63 -6.15
CA GLU A 152 -19.71 -16.87 -6.94
C GLU A 152 -19.09 -16.12 -8.12
N GLY A 153 -17.87 -15.59 -7.94
CA GLY A 153 -17.12 -14.92 -9.01
C GLY A 153 -16.57 -15.86 -10.09
N ILE A 154 -16.43 -17.15 -9.78
CA ILE A 154 -16.10 -18.18 -10.77
C ILE A 154 -17.39 -18.67 -11.44
N LEU A 155 -18.44 -18.87 -10.67
CA LEU A 155 -19.72 -19.38 -11.17
C LEU A 155 -20.47 -18.39 -12.07
N ARG A 156 -20.27 -17.08 -11.93
CA ARG A 156 -20.86 -16.07 -12.83
C ARG A 156 -20.60 -16.32 -14.32
N TYR A 157 -19.51 -17.01 -14.67
CA TYR A 157 -19.19 -17.35 -16.06
C TYR A 157 -19.99 -18.55 -16.58
N THR A 158 -20.62 -19.30 -15.69
CA THR A 158 -21.53 -20.41 -15.99
C THR A 158 -23.00 -19.98 -15.92
N GLU A 159 -23.31 -18.85 -15.28
CA GLU A 159 -24.65 -18.30 -15.21
C GLU A 159 -25.15 -17.91 -16.61
N ALA A 160 -26.39 -18.29 -16.95
CA ALA A 160 -27.04 -17.87 -18.18
C ALA A 160 -27.06 -16.34 -18.27
N GLN A 161 -26.33 -15.79 -19.24
CA GLN A 161 -26.28 -14.34 -19.48
C GLN A 161 -27.28 -13.97 -20.57
N THR A 162 -28.14 -12.99 -20.31
CA THR A 162 -28.90 -12.33 -21.37
C THR A 162 -27.93 -11.45 -22.16
N VAL A 163 -27.49 -11.93 -23.32
CA VAL A 163 -26.68 -11.12 -24.24
C VAL A 163 -27.60 -10.32 -25.14
N ALA A 164 -27.79 -9.05 -24.82
CA ALA A 164 -28.44 -8.11 -25.72
C ALA A 164 -27.44 -7.68 -26.80
N HIS A 165 -27.71 -8.02 -28.06
CA HIS A 165 -26.90 -7.56 -29.19
C HIS A 165 -27.66 -6.48 -29.95
N GLN A 166 -27.18 -5.22 -29.88
CA GLN A 166 -27.71 -4.14 -30.71
C GLN A 166 -27.20 -4.33 -32.14
N ARG A 167 -28.11 -4.56 -33.08
CA ARG A 167 -27.77 -4.71 -34.51
C ARG A 167 -27.94 -3.38 -35.23
N VAL A 168 -27.11 -3.15 -36.26
CA VAL A 168 -27.17 -2.04 -37.23
C VAL A 168 -26.54 -0.72 -36.74
N GLN A 169 -27.20 0.06 -35.89
CA GLN A 169 -26.72 1.39 -35.48
C GLN A 169 -26.73 1.48 -33.95
N GLY A 170 -25.56 1.75 -33.35
CA GLY A 170 -25.40 1.99 -31.91
C GLY A 170 -26.11 3.25 -31.42
N PHE A 171 -26.06 3.54 -30.13
CA PHE A 171 -26.53 4.84 -29.58
C PHE A 171 -25.59 6.01 -29.95
N THR A 172 -24.39 5.72 -30.43
CA THR A 172 -23.41 6.72 -30.86
C THR A 172 -23.80 7.35 -32.19
N PRO A 173 -23.54 8.66 -32.38
CA PRO A 173 -23.77 9.32 -33.66
C PRO A 173 -22.94 8.68 -34.77
N PRO A 174 -23.51 8.51 -35.99
CA PRO A 174 -22.71 8.18 -37.17
C PRO A 174 -21.60 9.22 -37.38
N THR A 175 -20.47 8.80 -37.94
CA THR A 175 -19.26 9.64 -38.14
C THR A 175 -19.50 10.93 -38.92
N ARG A 176 -20.64 11.07 -39.62
CA ARG A 176 -21.00 12.24 -40.43
C ARG A 176 -22.05 13.15 -39.78
N ILE A 177 -22.50 12.86 -38.56
CA ILE A 177 -23.55 13.62 -37.86
C ILE A 177 -22.99 14.16 -36.55
N SER A 178 -23.22 15.45 -36.26
CA SER A 178 -22.79 16.03 -34.98
C SER A 178 -23.58 15.42 -33.81
N PRO A 179 -22.98 15.31 -32.62
CA PRO A 179 -23.66 14.77 -31.44
C PRO A 179 -24.98 15.49 -31.12
N GLU A 180 -25.02 16.80 -31.31
CA GLU A 180 -26.18 17.66 -31.02
C GLU A 180 -27.34 17.37 -31.98
N THR A 181 -27.04 17.26 -33.29
CA THR A 181 -28.04 16.90 -34.31
C THR A 181 -28.57 15.48 -34.08
N TRP A 182 -27.71 14.54 -33.72
CA TRP A 182 -28.10 13.17 -33.41
C TRP A 182 -29.01 13.09 -32.17
N ALA A 183 -28.67 13.82 -31.11
CA ALA A 183 -29.47 13.89 -29.89
C ALA A 183 -30.87 14.49 -30.14
N ALA A 184 -30.94 15.56 -30.93
CA ALA A 184 -32.21 16.17 -31.31
C ALA A 184 -33.11 15.21 -32.11
N LEU A 185 -32.51 14.47 -33.05
CA LEU A 185 -33.20 13.49 -33.88
C LEU A 185 -33.74 12.32 -33.05
N LEU A 186 -32.92 11.74 -32.17
CA LEU A 186 -33.36 10.67 -31.26
C LEU A 186 -34.47 11.13 -30.32
N THR A 187 -34.36 12.33 -29.78
CA THR A 187 -35.38 12.90 -28.88
C THR A 187 -36.71 13.13 -29.60
N GLY A 188 -36.66 13.60 -30.84
CA GLY A 188 -37.84 13.74 -31.70
C GLY A 188 -38.51 12.39 -32.00
N ALA A 189 -37.71 11.39 -32.38
CA ALA A 189 -38.18 10.04 -32.65
C ALA A 189 -38.84 9.39 -31.41
N LEU A 190 -38.25 9.53 -30.22
CA LEU A 190 -38.82 9.01 -28.98
C LEU A 190 -40.15 9.69 -28.61
N LYS A 191 -40.28 11.00 -28.81
CA LYS A 191 -41.55 11.72 -28.58
C LYS A 191 -42.63 11.23 -29.53
N LEU A 192 -42.30 10.97 -30.80
CA LEU A 192 -43.22 10.43 -31.78
C LEU A 192 -43.65 9.00 -31.45
N LEU A 193 -42.72 8.12 -31.07
CA LEU A 193 -43.03 6.75 -30.65
C LEU A 193 -43.96 6.73 -29.42
N LYS A 194 -43.71 7.62 -28.45
CA LYS A 194 -44.57 7.78 -27.27
C LYS A 194 -45.97 8.29 -27.64
N ALA A 195 -46.07 9.23 -28.58
CA ALA A 195 -47.36 9.73 -29.07
C ALA A 195 -48.13 8.67 -29.87
N ALA A 196 -47.43 7.76 -30.54
CA ALA A 196 -48.00 6.63 -31.28
C ALA A 196 -48.34 5.41 -30.39
N GLY A 197 -48.12 5.49 -29.07
CA GLY A 197 -48.51 4.45 -28.12
C GLY A 197 -47.59 3.22 -28.08
N VAL A 198 -46.44 3.25 -28.76
CA VAL A 198 -45.43 2.20 -28.68
C VAL A 198 -44.72 2.33 -27.33
N ARG A 199 -44.88 1.34 -26.45
CA ARG A 199 -44.23 1.27 -25.14
C ARG A 199 -43.04 0.32 -25.17
#